data_AF-A0A0H4VRC3-F1
#
_entry.id   AF-A0A0H4VRC3-F1
#
_cell.length_a   1.000
_cell.length_b   1.000
_cell.length_c   1.000
_cell.angle_alpha   90.00
_cell.angle_beta   90.00
_cell.angle_gamma   90.00
#
_symmetry.space_group_name_H-M   'P 1'
#
loop_
_entity.id
_entity.type
_entity.pdbx_description
1 polymer ?
#
loop_
_entity_poly.entity_id
_entity_poly.type
_entity_poly.pdbx_seq_one_letter_code
_entity_poly.pdbx_strand_id
1 'polypeptide(L)'
;MFKGRLKVGSTHLAKMYDKCSAIYYLGFGVFYSTQMDDGGINVSDCSISKVLPPLSQGLVLPPPSGYKGDINKYYLHNGFNQAEESFLLTTNWTIEYALLNAYRNNHREEVKTQINNKDYISYIALALSILAVFIAFFRKRP
;
A
#
# COMPACT_ATOMS: atom_id res chain seq x y z
N MET A 1 0.35 0.15 -3.80
CA MET A 1 -0.74 0.55 -4.71
C MET A 1 -1.86 -0.46 -4.61
N PHE A 2 -3.09 0.02 -4.40
CA PHE A 2 -4.27 -0.82 -4.12
C PHE A 2 -5.25 -0.90 -5.30
N LYS A 3 -5.31 0.15 -6.13
CA LYS A 3 -6.16 0.26 -7.33
C LYS A 3 -5.53 1.26 -8.32
N GLY A 4 -5.75 1.08 -9.63
CA GLY A 4 -5.27 1.98 -10.69
C GLY A 4 -4.23 1.35 -11.64
N ARG A 5 -3.37 2.17 -12.24
CA ARG A 5 -2.31 1.74 -13.18
C ARG A 5 -0.87 2.04 -12.73
N LEU A 6 -0.70 2.69 -11.58
CA LEU A 6 0.63 3.02 -11.04
C LEU A 6 1.37 1.76 -10.58
N LYS A 7 2.68 1.70 -10.80
CA LYS A 7 3.49 0.55 -10.38
C LYS A 7 3.66 0.53 -8.86
N VAL A 8 3.73 -0.67 -8.27
CA VAL A 8 4.11 -0.79 -6.85
C VAL A 8 5.60 -0.47 -6.71
N GLY A 9 5.96 0.43 -5.78
CA GLY A 9 7.35 0.81 -5.52
C GLY A 9 7.91 1.87 -6.46
N SER A 10 7.09 2.49 -7.32
CA SER A 10 7.52 3.66 -8.11
C SER A 10 7.33 4.95 -7.32
N THR A 11 8.21 5.92 -7.61
CA THR A 11 8.09 7.30 -7.13
C THR A 11 7.35 8.11 -8.18
N HIS A 12 6.38 8.91 -7.75
CA HIS A 12 5.58 9.77 -8.63
C HIS A 12 5.64 11.21 -8.14
N LEU A 13 5.64 12.15 -9.08
CA LEU A 13 5.56 13.57 -8.76
C LEU A 13 4.11 13.91 -8.43
N ALA A 14 3.89 14.44 -7.23
CA ALA A 14 2.59 14.90 -6.78
C ALA A 14 2.42 16.39 -7.15
N LYS A 15 1.36 16.73 -7.89
CA LYS A 15 0.96 18.12 -8.10
C LYS A 15 -0.20 18.47 -7.20
N MET A 16 -0.13 19.65 -6.60
CA MET A 16 -1.17 20.24 -5.77
C MET A 16 -1.72 21.49 -6.45
N TYR A 17 -3.01 21.74 -6.31
CA TYR A 17 -3.66 22.96 -6.80
C TYR A 17 -3.92 23.90 -5.62
N ASP A 18 -3.71 25.20 -5.84
CA ASP A 18 -3.75 26.26 -4.81
C ASP A 18 -5.06 26.33 -4.00
N LYS A 19 -6.18 25.81 -4.53
CA LYS A 19 -7.48 25.83 -3.83
C LYS A 19 -7.66 24.70 -2.81
N CYS A 20 -6.83 23.66 -2.85
CA CYS A 20 -6.88 22.50 -1.96
C CYS A 20 -5.44 22.04 -1.66
N SER A 21 -4.61 22.96 -1.15
CA SER A 21 -3.22 22.66 -0.82
C SER A 21 -3.15 21.76 0.41
N ALA A 22 -2.60 20.57 0.25
CA ALA A 22 -2.37 19.64 1.35
C ALA A 22 -0.96 19.82 1.92
N ILE A 23 -0.83 19.84 3.24
CA ILE A 23 0.48 19.76 3.90
C ILE A 23 0.77 18.28 4.17
N TYR A 24 1.71 17.72 3.42
CA TYR A 24 2.16 16.34 3.63
C TYR A 24 3.37 16.32 4.58
N TYR A 25 3.22 15.58 5.66
CA TYR A 25 4.33 15.23 6.54
C TYR A 25 5.02 13.97 6.02
N LEU A 26 6.33 13.85 6.26
CA LEU A 26 7.05 12.60 6.03
C LEU A 26 6.41 11.50 6.89
N GLY A 27 5.95 10.44 6.23
CA GLY A 27 5.24 9.36 6.92
C GLY A 27 4.46 8.47 5.98
N PHE A 28 3.46 7.80 6.55
CA PHE A 28 2.55 6.92 5.81
C PHE A 28 1.22 7.62 5.55
N GLY A 29 0.64 7.37 4.38
CA GLY A 29 -0.65 7.94 3.99
C GLY A 29 -1.31 7.09 2.92
N VAL A 30 -2.64 7.15 2.87
CA VAL A 30 -3.42 6.60 1.75
C VAL A 30 -3.87 7.78 0.90
N PHE A 31 -3.54 7.70 -0.40
CA PHE A 31 -3.80 8.77 -1.35
C PHE A 31 -4.75 8.29 -2.45
N TYR A 32 -5.88 8.97 -2.54
CA TYR A 32 -6.82 8.89 -3.64
C TYR A 32 -6.48 10.00 -4.61
N SER A 33 -5.87 9.63 -5.72
CA SER A 33 -5.36 10.57 -6.72
C SER A 33 -5.82 10.19 -8.12
N THR A 34 -5.78 11.17 -9.01
CA THR A 34 -5.94 10.96 -10.44
C THR A 34 -4.57 10.99 -11.10
N GLN A 35 -4.32 10.04 -12.00
CA GLN A 35 -3.09 10.03 -12.81
C GLN A 35 -3.20 11.13 -13.87
N MET A 36 -2.16 11.94 -13.97
CA MET A 36 -2.03 13.00 -14.98
C MET A 36 -1.35 12.46 -16.24
N ASP A 37 -1.54 13.15 -17.37
CA ASP A 37 -0.99 12.76 -18.66
C ASP A 37 0.56 12.73 -18.69
N ASP A 38 1.21 13.51 -17.83
CA ASP A 38 2.66 13.54 -17.64
C ASP A 38 3.19 12.41 -16.74
N GLY A 39 2.34 11.48 -16.31
CA GLY A 39 2.69 10.38 -15.42
C GLY A 39 2.79 10.78 -13.94
N GLY A 40 2.54 12.05 -13.62
CA GLY A 40 2.36 12.54 -12.26
C GLY A 40 1.03 12.07 -11.66
N ILE A 41 0.88 12.35 -10.37
CA ILE A 41 -0.39 12.17 -9.66
C ILE A 41 -0.89 13.53 -9.17
N ASN A 42 -2.18 13.76 -9.35
CA ASN A 42 -2.85 14.92 -8.76
C ASN A 42 -3.42 14.51 -7.41
N VAL A 43 -2.90 15.13 -6.35
CA VAL A 43 -3.35 14.89 -4.98
C VAL A 43 -3.91 16.20 -4.45
N SER A 44 -5.18 16.17 -4.05
CA SER A 44 -5.92 17.34 -3.56
C SER A 44 -6.32 17.11 -2.12
N ASP A 45 -6.23 18.12 -1.26
CA ASP A 45 -6.72 18.04 0.12
C ASP A 45 -8.26 18.00 0.19
N CYS A 46 -8.93 18.32 -0.92
CA CYS A 46 -10.36 18.10 -1.08
C CYS A 46 -10.69 16.63 -1.45
N SER A 47 -9.68 15.80 -1.66
CA SER A 47 -9.88 14.35 -1.80
C SER A 47 -10.01 13.70 -0.42
N ILE A 48 -10.52 12.46 -0.40
CA ILE A 48 -10.59 11.67 0.84
C ILE A 48 -9.20 11.17 1.31
N SER A 49 -8.11 11.59 0.66
CA SER A 49 -6.74 11.23 1.03
C SER A 49 -6.42 11.74 2.44
N LYS A 50 -5.84 10.88 3.28
CA LYS A 50 -5.43 11.24 4.63
C LYS A 50 -3.99 10.81 4.89
N VAL A 51 -3.26 11.71 5.54
CA VAL A 51 -1.89 11.46 6.02
C VAL A 51 -1.98 11.06 7.48
N LEU A 52 -1.18 10.07 7.90
CA LEU A 52 -1.01 9.85 9.33
C LEU A 52 -0.12 10.95 9.92
N PRO A 53 -0.56 11.63 10.99
CA PRO A 53 0.36 12.43 11.77
C PRO A 53 1.45 11.52 12.35
N PRO A 54 2.65 12.06 12.58
CA PRO A 54 3.73 11.31 13.19
C PRO A 54 3.30 10.82 14.59
N LEU A 55 3.37 9.50 14.81
CA LEU A 55 2.99 8.83 16.07
C LEU A 55 3.73 9.37 17.30
N SER A 56 4.86 10.06 17.08
CA SER A 56 5.65 10.70 18.14
C SER A 56 4.94 11.86 18.85
N GLN A 57 3.82 12.38 18.32
CA GLN A 57 3.05 13.46 18.94
C GLN A 57 1.98 12.96 19.94
N GLY A 58 1.74 11.65 20.03
CA GLY A 58 0.62 11.09 20.79
C GLY A 58 0.89 10.75 22.27
N LEU A 59 2.10 10.94 22.77
CA LEU A 59 2.46 10.52 24.13
C LEU A 59 2.21 11.65 25.14
N VAL A 60 0.95 11.79 25.57
CA VAL A 60 0.60 12.73 26.64
C VAL A 60 0.84 12.08 27.99
N LEU A 61 1.88 12.53 28.68
CA LEU A 61 2.20 12.06 30.02
C LEU A 61 1.17 12.57 31.03
N PRO A 62 0.72 11.73 31.98
CA PRO A 62 -0.18 12.18 33.03
C PRO A 62 0.45 13.32 33.83
N PRO A 63 -0.36 14.23 34.41
CA PRO A 63 0.16 15.29 35.25
C PRO A 63 0.96 14.71 36.41
N PRO A 64 2.11 15.32 36.76
CA PRO A 64 2.91 14.86 37.88
C PRO A 64 2.10 14.87 39.18
N SER A 65 2.38 13.90 40.05
CA SER A 65 1.70 13.76 41.35
C SER A 65 1.83 15.04 42.16
N GLY A 66 0.70 15.71 42.43
CA GLY A 66 0.66 16.98 43.17
C GLY A 66 0.41 18.22 42.31
N TYR A 67 0.15 18.09 41.01
CA TYR A 67 -0.31 19.20 40.18
C TYR A 67 -1.61 19.80 40.74
N LYS A 68 -1.57 21.07 41.16
CA LYS A 68 -2.72 21.81 41.74
C LYS A 68 -3.46 22.69 40.72
N GLY A 69 -3.04 22.68 39.46
CA GLY A 69 -3.66 23.48 38.40
C GLY A 69 -4.88 22.79 37.80
N ASP A 70 -5.57 23.49 36.90
CA ASP A 70 -6.66 22.92 36.12
C ASP A 70 -6.15 21.77 35.23
N ILE A 71 -6.64 20.57 35.50
CA ILE A 71 -6.29 19.33 34.82
C ILE A 71 -6.74 19.38 33.36
N ASN A 72 -7.88 20.00 33.06
CA ASN A 72 -8.36 20.16 31.67
C ASN A 72 -7.41 21.05 30.89
N LYS A 73 -6.95 22.15 31.49
CA LYS A 73 -5.95 23.03 30.88
C LYS A 73 -4.60 22.32 30.68
N TYR A 74 -4.20 21.45 31.60
CA TYR A 74 -3.00 20.62 31.45
C TYR A 74 -3.11 19.70 30.23
N TYR A 75 -4.22 18.97 30.08
CA TYR A 75 -4.43 18.07 28.95
C TYR A 75 -4.59 18.80 27.62
N LEU A 76 -5.29 19.94 27.61
CA LEU A 76 -5.38 20.81 26.43
C LEU A 76 -4.00 21.36 26.02
N HIS A 77 -3.18 21.79 26.98
CA HIS A 77 -1.86 22.34 26.68
C HIS A 77 -0.86 21.28 26.23
N ASN A 78 -0.98 20.06 26.75
CA ASN A 78 -0.13 18.93 26.38
C ASN A 78 -0.66 18.11 25.19
N GLY A 79 -1.71 18.59 24.51
CA GLY A 79 -2.18 17.98 23.27
C GLY A 79 -2.95 16.67 23.42
N PHE A 80 -3.63 16.43 24.55
CA PHE A 80 -4.42 15.21 24.77
C PHE A 80 -5.50 15.01 23.70
N ASN A 81 -6.23 16.07 23.35
CA ASN A 81 -7.23 16.03 22.28
C ASN A 81 -6.58 15.67 20.94
N GLN A 82 -5.37 16.18 20.68
CA GLN A 82 -4.63 15.89 19.46
C GLN A 82 -4.12 14.45 19.43
N ALA A 83 -3.73 13.89 20.58
CA ALA A 83 -3.35 12.49 20.72
C ALA A 83 -4.53 11.54 20.54
N GLU A 84 -5.70 11.88 21.10
CA GLU A 84 -6.94 11.13 20.92
C GLU A 84 -7.42 11.16 19.47
N GLU A 85 -7.43 12.34 18.83
CA GLU A 85 -7.71 12.48 17.41
C GLU A 85 -6.72 11.69 16.54
N SER A 86 -5.43 11.72 16.88
CA SER A 86 -4.39 10.95 16.18
C SER A 86 -4.58 9.44 16.34
N PHE A 87 -5.01 8.97 17.51
CA PHE A 87 -5.30 7.56 17.77
C PHE A 87 -6.51 7.09 16.96
N LEU A 88 -7.60 7.85 16.96
CA LEU A 88 -8.79 7.56 16.17
C LEU A 88 -8.49 7.57 14.67
N LEU A 89 -7.71 8.55 14.21
CA LEU A 89 -7.27 8.64 12.81
C LEU A 89 -6.40 7.45 12.42
N THR A 90 -5.48 7.04 13.28
CA THR A 90 -4.63 5.84 13.08
C THR A 90 -5.47 4.57 13.01
N THR A 91 -6.47 4.44 13.87
CA THR A 91 -7.39 3.29 13.88
C THR A 91 -8.18 3.21 12.58
N ASN A 92 -8.80 4.32 12.17
CA ASN A 92 -9.54 4.42 10.92
C ASN A 92 -8.67 4.11 9.70
N TRP A 93 -7.45 4.62 9.68
CA TRP A 93 -6.50 4.33 8.62
C TRP A 93 -6.09 2.86 8.59
N THR A 94 -5.88 2.23 9.74
CA THR A 94 -5.51 0.80 9.80
C THR A 94 -6.62 -0.06 9.21
N ILE A 95 -7.88 0.27 9.49
CA ILE A 95 -9.05 -0.38 8.90
C ILE A 95 -9.07 -0.16 7.39
N GLU A 96 -8.92 1.07 6.93
CA GLU A 96 -8.92 1.41 5.51
C GLU A 96 -7.80 0.69 4.75
N TYR A 97 -6.59 0.71 5.30
CA TYR A 97 -5.44 -0.02 4.77
C TYR A 97 -5.73 -1.52 4.68
N ALA A 98 -6.30 -2.12 5.73
CA ALA A 98 -6.66 -3.54 5.73
C ALA A 98 -7.70 -3.88 4.66
N LEU A 99 -8.74 -3.05 4.51
CA LEU A 99 -9.77 -3.20 3.48
C LEU A 99 -9.18 -3.07 2.07
N LEU A 100 -8.34 -2.06 1.84
CA LEU A 100 -7.67 -1.85 0.56
C LEU A 100 -6.68 -2.97 0.23
N ASN A 101 -6.01 -3.51 1.24
CA ASN A 101 -5.11 -4.64 1.08
C ASN A 101 -5.89 -5.93 0.74
N ALA A 102 -7.01 -6.17 1.41
CA ALA A 102 -7.93 -7.26 1.08
C ALA A 102 -8.49 -7.12 -0.34
N TYR A 103 -8.92 -5.91 -0.72
CA TYR A 103 -9.36 -5.59 -2.08
C TYR A 103 -8.27 -5.93 -3.10
N ARG A 104 -7.03 -5.45 -2.87
CA ARG A 104 -5.88 -5.72 -3.73
C ARG A 104 -5.61 -7.21 -3.87
N ASN A 105 -5.70 -7.98 -2.80
CA ASN A 105 -5.43 -9.42 -2.84
C ASN A 105 -6.54 -10.18 -3.60
N ASN A 106 -7.80 -9.77 -3.45
CA ASN A 106 -8.93 -10.39 -4.14
C ASN A 106 -9.03 -10.00 -5.63
N HIS A 107 -8.53 -8.82 -5.99
CA HIS A 107 -8.56 -8.28 -7.36
C HIS A 107 -7.17 -8.25 -7.99
N ARG A 108 -6.21 -8.97 -7.41
CA ARG A 108 -4.92 -9.14 -8.05
C ARG A 108 -5.20 -9.91 -9.31
N GLU A 109 -5.02 -9.28 -10.47
CA GLU A 109 -4.92 -10.03 -11.71
C GLU A 109 -3.87 -11.11 -11.44
N GLU A 110 -4.28 -12.38 -11.51
CA GLU A 110 -3.32 -13.48 -11.54
C GLU A 110 -2.28 -13.05 -12.55
N VAL A 111 -1.02 -12.98 -12.12
CA VAL A 111 0.07 -12.90 -13.08
C VAL A 111 -0.11 -14.17 -13.89
N LYS A 112 -0.79 -14.07 -15.04
CA LYS A 112 -0.75 -15.10 -16.05
C LYS A 112 0.74 -15.24 -16.25
N THR A 113 1.31 -16.34 -15.75
CA THR A 113 2.64 -16.76 -16.10
C THR A 113 2.57 -16.72 -17.61
N GLN A 114 3.18 -15.70 -18.19
CA GLN A 114 3.32 -15.57 -19.61
C GLN A 114 4.12 -16.82 -19.93
N ILE A 115 3.44 -17.87 -20.40
CA ILE A 115 4.11 -19.05 -20.93
C ILE A 115 4.92 -18.44 -22.07
N ASN A 116 6.18 -18.18 -21.77
CA ASN A 116 7.08 -17.55 -22.70
C ASN A 116 7.16 -18.59 -23.81
N ASN A 117 6.63 -18.31 -25.01
CA ASN A 117 6.46 -19.33 -26.06
C ASN A 117 7.76 -20.08 -26.40
N LYS A 118 8.93 -19.56 -25.97
CA LYS A 118 10.21 -20.26 -25.93
C LYS A 118 10.20 -21.56 -25.13
N ASP A 119 9.56 -21.60 -23.98
CA ASP A 119 9.56 -22.77 -23.10
C ASP A 119 8.70 -23.90 -23.67
N TYR A 120 7.69 -23.58 -24.47
CA TYR A 120 6.82 -24.57 -25.12
C TYR A 120 7.58 -25.49 -26.07
N ILE A 121 8.54 -24.93 -26.82
CA ILE A 121 9.42 -25.71 -27.72
C ILE A 121 10.34 -26.61 -26.89
N SER A 122 10.87 -26.12 -25.77
CA SER A 122 11.70 -26.91 -24.86
C SER A 122 10.92 -28.06 -24.20
N TYR A 123 9.66 -27.84 -23.81
CA TYR A 123 8.79 -28.88 -23.29
C TYR A 123 8.42 -29.94 -24.34
N ILE A 124 8.12 -29.53 -25.58
CA ILE A 124 7.88 -30.46 -26.69
C ILE A 124 9.15 -31.28 -26.98
N ALA A 125 10.31 -30.65 -27.04
CA ALA A 125 11.58 -31.35 -27.27
C ALA A 125 11.87 -32.36 -26.16
N LEU A 126 11.63 -32.00 -24.89
CA LEU A 126 11.75 -32.90 -23.76
C LEU A 126 10.78 -34.09 -23.88
N ALA A 127 9.50 -33.83 -24.16
CA ALA A 127 8.49 -34.87 -24.32
C ALA A 127 8.86 -35.85 -25.45
N LEU A 128 9.35 -35.35 -26.59
CA LEU A 128 9.81 -36.16 -27.71
C LEU A 128 11.06 -36.98 -27.36
N SER A 129 12.00 -36.41 -26.60
CA SER A 129 13.19 -37.15 -26.14
C SER A 129 12.81 -38.30 -25.20
N ILE A 130 11.87 -38.09 -24.29
CA ILE A 130 11.36 -39.13 -23.39
C ILE A 130 10.65 -40.22 -24.19
N LEU A 131 9.80 -39.84 -25.16
CA LEU A 131 9.12 -40.79 -26.05
C LEU A 131 10.12 -41.64 -26.86
N ALA A 132 11.16 -41.01 -27.40
CA ALA A 132 12.20 -41.70 -28.15
C ALA A 132 12.97 -42.72 -27.27
N VAL A 133 13.27 -42.36 -26.02
CA VAL A 133 13.89 -43.27 -25.04
C VAL A 133 12.95 -44.44 -24.74
N PHE A 134 11.65 -44.20 -24.53
CA PHE A 134 10.67 -45.26 -24.34
C PHE A 134 10.59 -46.21 -25.54
N ILE A 135 10.52 -45.66 -26.76
CA ILE A 135 10.51 -46.47 -27.98
C ILE A 135 11.80 -47.28 -28.09
N ALA A 136 12.97 -46.70 -27.80
CA ALA A 136 14.24 -47.41 -27.84
C ALA A 136 14.31 -48.56 -26.81
N PHE A 137 13.79 -48.34 -25.60
CA PHE A 137 13.73 -49.36 -24.55
C PHE A 137 12.73 -50.49 -24.87
N PHE A 138 11.57 -50.17 -25.44
CA PHE A 138 10.55 -51.17 -25.77
C PHE A 138 10.78 -51.86 -27.11
N ARG A 139 11.58 -51.27 -28.01
CA ARG A 139 11.96 -51.89 -29.29
C ARG A 139 12.95 -53.06 -29.12
N LYS A 140 13.57 -53.20 -27.94
CA LYS A 140 14.38 -54.37 -27.55
C LYS A 140 13.71 -55.17 -26.43
N ARG A 141 12.52 -55.70 -26.70
CA ARG A 141 12.06 -56.95 -26.07
C ARG A 141 11.66 -57.89 -27.21
N PRO A 142 12.36 -59.02 -27.44
CA PRO A 142 11.78 -60.14 -28.19
C PRO A 142 10.55 -60.69 -27.45
#